data_AF-A0A2D6DQD0-F1
#
_entry.id   AF-A0A2D6DQD0-F1
#
_cell.length_a   1.000
_cell.length_b   1.000
_cell.length_c   1.000
_cell.angle_alpha   90.00
_cell.angle_beta   90.00
_cell.angle_gamma   90.00
#
_symmetry.space_group_name_H-M   'P 1'
#
loop_
_entity.id
_entity.type
_entity.pdbx_description
1 polymer ?
#
loop_
_entity_poly.entity_id
_entity_poly.type
_entity_poly.pdbx_seq_one_letter_code
_entity_poly.pdbx_strand_id
1 'polypeptide(L)'
;MLVDQKLNVGTIWITGLSASGKSTLGGKLFSDLKAIGVNNVKLLDGEDIREEFGDTFGYATNERNAILEKTIQMARECNDNGNIAIVSTISHKRSIRQKARDAITNFMEVFLDCPLEVCVKRDYKGHYQKALNGDYENFIGITESYETSDS
;
A
#
# COMPACT_ATOMS: atom_id res chain seq x y z
N MET A 1 15.43 23.73 18.41
CA MET A 1 16.53 22.91 17.87
C MET A 1 16.07 21.47 17.91
N LEU A 2 15.40 21.01 16.85
CA LEU A 2 14.91 19.64 16.77
C LEU A 2 15.24 19.09 15.39
N VAL A 3 16.24 18.22 15.41
CA VAL A 3 16.50 17.12 14.47
C VAL A 3 17.07 17.52 13.10
N ASP A 4 18.37 17.76 13.08
CA ASP A 4 19.25 17.62 11.91
C ASP A 4 19.49 16.13 11.54
N GLN A 5 18.54 15.22 11.84
CA GLN A 5 18.62 13.85 11.33
C GLN A 5 18.06 13.85 9.92
N LYS A 6 18.97 13.86 8.95
CA LYS A 6 18.67 13.54 7.56
C LYS A 6 18.08 12.13 7.53
N LEU A 7 16.78 12.01 7.25
CA LEU A 7 16.16 10.71 7.04
C LEU A 7 16.80 10.04 5.83
N ASN A 8 17.13 8.76 5.97
CA ASN A 8 17.65 7.98 4.85
C ASN A 8 16.55 7.84 3.79
N VAL A 9 16.97 7.95 2.52
CA VAL A 9 16.12 7.64 1.38
C VAL A 9 15.74 6.16 1.45
N GLY A 10 14.44 5.88 1.27
CA GLY A 10 13.90 4.53 1.38
C GLY A 10 12.38 4.51 1.21
N THR A 11 11.78 3.37 1.45
CA THR A 11 10.34 3.17 1.26
C THR A 11 9.68 2.63 2.52
N ILE A 12 8.61 3.29 2.94
CA ILE A 12 7.67 2.80 3.96
C ILE A 12 6.51 2.17 3.20
N TRP A 13 6.41 0.84 3.25
CA TRP A 13 5.42 0.04 2.55
C TRP A 13 4.30 -0.41 3.49
N ILE A 14 3.19 0.31 3.47
CA ILE A 14 2.01 0.05 4.29
C ILE A 14 1.10 -0.95 3.58
N THR A 15 0.81 -2.06 4.26
CA THR A 15 0.06 -3.19 3.71
C THR A 15 -1.02 -3.68 4.66
N GLY A 16 -2.05 -4.37 4.14
CA GLY A 16 -3.20 -4.82 4.91
C GLY A 16 -4.51 -4.85 4.12
N LEU A 17 -5.56 -5.41 4.74
CA LEU A 17 -6.88 -5.58 4.14
C LEU A 17 -7.51 -4.27 3.67
N SER A 18 -8.47 -4.35 2.73
CA SER A 18 -9.33 -3.20 2.40
C SER A 18 -9.97 -2.65 3.68
N ALA A 19 -10.17 -1.32 3.77
CA ALA A 19 -10.70 -0.65 4.97
C ALA A 19 -9.89 -0.83 6.30
N SER A 20 -8.66 -1.34 6.25
CA SER A 20 -7.79 -1.43 7.45
C SER A 20 -7.24 -0.08 7.93
N GLY A 21 -7.29 0.97 7.09
CA GLY A 21 -6.81 2.32 7.40
C GLY A 21 -5.48 2.72 6.76
N LYS A 22 -4.98 1.96 5.75
CA LYS A 22 -3.70 2.22 5.07
C LYS A 22 -3.57 3.65 4.55
N SER A 23 -4.50 4.10 3.72
CA SER A 23 -4.47 5.44 3.12
C SER A 23 -4.59 6.55 4.17
N THR A 24 -5.35 6.31 5.25
CA THR A 24 -5.41 7.24 6.40
C THR A 24 -4.05 7.37 7.08
N LEU A 25 -3.38 6.25 7.37
CA LEU A 25 -2.04 6.26 7.98
C LEU A 25 -1.01 6.88 7.03
N GLY A 26 -0.99 6.46 5.77
CA GLY A 26 -0.05 6.96 4.76
C GLY A 26 -0.19 8.46 4.52
N GLY A 27 -1.43 8.94 4.37
CA GLY A 27 -1.73 10.36 4.21
C GLY A 27 -1.34 11.19 5.44
N LYS A 28 -1.67 10.72 6.66
CA LYS A 28 -1.29 11.42 7.90
C LYS A 28 0.22 11.47 8.09
N LEU A 29 0.91 10.36 7.86
CA LEU A 29 2.38 10.29 7.92
C LEU A 29 3.02 11.24 6.90
N PHE A 30 2.51 11.27 5.67
CA PHE A 30 2.97 12.20 4.64
C PHE A 30 2.83 13.66 5.09
N SER A 31 1.65 14.06 5.58
CA SER A 31 1.40 15.41 6.06
C SER A 31 2.28 15.78 7.26
N ASP A 32 2.46 14.87 8.20
CA ASP A 32 3.28 15.11 9.39
C ASP A 32 4.77 15.29 9.04
N LEU A 33 5.31 14.44 8.15
CA LEU A 33 6.68 14.58 7.67
C LEU A 33 6.89 15.92 6.94
N LYS A 34 5.95 16.33 6.10
CA LYS A 34 5.99 17.65 5.44
C LYS A 34 5.95 18.79 6.46
N ALA A 35 5.12 18.68 7.51
CA ALA A 35 4.98 19.71 8.54
C ALA A 35 6.27 19.91 9.38
N ILE A 36 7.06 18.86 9.57
CA ILE A 36 8.35 18.94 10.27
C ILE A 36 9.54 19.24 9.34
N GLY A 37 9.29 19.59 8.07
CA GLY A 37 10.30 20.05 7.13
C GLY A 37 10.94 18.95 6.25
N VAL A 38 10.45 17.71 6.31
CA VAL A 38 10.90 16.62 5.41
C VAL A 38 10.22 16.81 4.05
N ASN A 39 10.89 17.51 3.15
CA ASN A 39 10.31 17.93 1.88
C ASN A 39 10.41 16.91 0.74
N ASN A 40 11.39 16.01 0.82
CA ASN A 40 11.67 14.96 -0.16
C ASN A 40 10.89 13.67 0.15
N VAL A 41 9.58 13.78 0.42
CA VAL A 41 8.69 12.64 0.62
C VAL A 41 7.59 12.65 -0.43
N LYS A 42 7.20 11.45 -0.90
CA LYS A 42 6.11 11.23 -1.86
C LYS A 42 5.16 10.16 -1.32
N LEU A 43 3.87 10.37 -1.53
CA LEU A 43 2.83 9.38 -1.24
C LEU A 43 2.48 8.66 -2.56
N LEU A 44 2.48 7.34 -2.52
CA LEU A 44 2.11 6.43 -3.60
C LEU A 44 0.95 5.56 -3.08
N ASP A 45 -0.27 6.06 -3.20
CA ASP A 45 -1.47 5.33 -2.77
C ASP A 45 -1.96 4.40 -3.89
N GLY A 46 -2.30 3.17 -3.54
CA GLY A 46 -2.76 2.16 -4.49
C GLY A 46 -4.09 2.52 -5.15
N GLU A 47 -4.89 3.41 -4.57
CA GLU A 47 -6.10 3.93 -5.20
C GLU A 47 -5.74 4.94 -6.29
N ASP A 48 -4.88 5.91 -6.00
CA ASP A 48 -4.41 6.91 -6.96
C ASP A 48 -3.72 6.25 -8.17
N ILE A 49 -2.83 5.28 -7.90
CA ILE A 49 -2.14 4.51 -8.95
C ILE A 49 -3.17 3.73 -9.79
N ARG A 50 -4.21 3.21 -9.15
CA ARG A 50 -5.25 2.47 -9.86
C ARG A 50 -6.19 3.38 -10.64
N GLU A 51 -6.36 4.64 -10.28
CA GLU A 51 -7.04 5.61 -11.13
C GLU A 51 -6.17 5.97 -12.34
N GLU A 52 -4.85 6.13 -12.14
CA GLU A 52 -3.90 6.45 -13.22
C GLU A 52 -3.76 5.32 -14.26
N PHE A 53 -3.78 4.06 -13.81
CA PHE A 53 -3.53 2.89 -14.67
C PHE A 53 -4.72 1.92 -14.81
N GLY A 54 -5.80 2.08 -14.03
CA GLY A 54 -6.87 1.07 -13.88
C GLY A 54 -7.77 0.90 -15.09
N ASP A 55 -7.87 1.88 -15.98
CA ASP A 55 -8.55 1.69 -17.27
C ASP A 55 -7.81 0.67 -18.16
N THR A 56 -6.54 0.38 -17.84
CA THR A 56 -5.72 -0.65 -18.49
C THR A 56 -5.73 -2.00 -17.74
N PHE A 57 -6.11 -2.01 -16.45
CA PHE A 57 -5.97 -3.17 -15.57
C PHE A 57 -7.23 -3.36 -14.70
N GLY A 58 -7.98 -4.42 -14.96
CA GLY A 58 -9.12 -4.84 -14.14
C GLY A 58 -8.73 -5.39 -12.75
N TYR A 59 -9.60 -6.25 -12.19
CA TYR A 59 -9.44 -6.80 -10.83
C TYR A 59 -8.96 -8.26 -10.83
N ALA A 60 -8.59 -8.82 -11.97
CA ALA A 60 -8.04 -10.16 -12.02
C ALA A 60 -6.66 -10.22 -11.33
N THR A 61 -6.26 -11.40 -10.88
CA THR A 61 -5.03 -11.59 -10.09
C THR A 61 -3.78 -11.11 -10.83
N ASN A 62 -3.68 -11.38 -12.14
CA ASN A 62 -2.59 -10.92 -12.99
C ASN A 62 -2.55 -9.39 -13.12
N GLU A 63 -3.70 -8.75 -13.25
CA GLU A 63 -3.82 -7.30 -13.36
C GLU A 63 -3.45 -6.59 -12.05
N ARG A 64 -3.84 -7.14 -10.91
CA ARG A 64 -3.39 -6.67 -9.59
C ARG A 64 -1.89 -6.77 -9.42
N ASN A 65 -1.31 -7.89 -9.85
CA ASN A 65 0.14 -8.09 -9.80
C ASN A 65 0.86 -7.08 -10.69
N ALA A 66 0.34 -6.76 -11.88
CA ALA A 66 0.92 -5.75 -12.76
C ALA A 66 0.93 -4.35 -12.12
N ILE A 67 -0.18 -3.94 -11.47
CA ILE A 67 -0.23 -2.67 -10.72
C ILE A 67 0.78 -2.66 -9.57
N LEU A 68 0.93 -3.76 -8.85
CA LEU A 68 1.91 -3.86 -7.76
C LEU A 68 3.35 -3.82 -8.27
N GLU A 69 3.66 -4.49 -9.38
CA GLU A 69 4.98 -4.39 -10.01
C GLU A 69 5.27 -2.97 -10.49
N LYS A 70 4.28 -2.27 -11.05
CA LYS A 70 4.41 -0.85 -11.40
C LYS A 70 4.64 0.02 -10.16
N THR A 71 3.95 -0.27 -9.07
CA THR A 71 4.13 0.43 -7.79
C THR A 71 5.56 0.24 -7.25
N ILE A 72 6.10 -0.98 -7.32
CA ILE A 72 7.50 -1.26 -6.94
C ILE A 72 8.47 -0.44 -7.79
N GLN A 73 8.25 -0.39 -9.11
CA GLN A 73 9.06 0.44 -10.00
C GLN A 73 9.01 1.92 -9.60
N MET A 74 7.81 2.47 -9.38
CA MET A 74 7.64 3.87 -9.00
C MET A 74 8.29 4.19 -7.65
N ALA A 75 8.18 3.30 -6.66
CA ALA A 75 8.82 3.46 -5.37
C ALA A 75 10.35 3.45 -5.48
N ARG A 76 10.91 2.54 -6.29
CA ARG A 76 12.34 2.49 -6.57
C ARG A 76 12.82 3.76 -7.29
N GLU A 77 12.14 4.20 -8.34
CA GLU A 77 12.46 5.44 -9.06
C GLU A 77 12.35 6.67 -8.15
N CYS A 78 11.39 6.69 -7.22
CA CYS A 78 11.26 7.71 -6.20
C CYS A 78 12.51 7.75 -5.29
N ASN A 79 13.00 6.58 -4.87
CA ASN A 79 14.22 6.46 -4.08
C ASN A 79 15.49 6.83 -4.87
N ASP A 80 15.62 6.39 -6.12
CA ASP A 80 16.76 6.74 -6.98
C ASP A 80 16.85 8.27 -7.20
N ASN A 81 15.72 8.97 -7.17
CA ASN A 81 15.63 10.43 -7.22
C ASN A 81 15.83 11.13 -5.85
N GLY A 82 16.26 10.41 -4.81
CA GLY A 82 16.56 10.96 -3.49
C GLY A 82 15.32 11.26 -2.62
N ASN A 83 14.15 10.70 -2.96
CA ASN A 83 12.92 10.90 -2.19
C ASN A 83 12.56 9.65 -1.38
N ILE A 84 11.94 9.88 -0.21
CA ILE A 84 11.30 8.85 0.60
C ILE A 84 9.93 8.55 -0.02
N ALA A 85 9.63 7.28 -0.25
CA ALA A 85 8.31 6.86 -0.69
C ALA A 85 7.49 6.34 0.49
N ILE A 86 6.24 6.78 0.60
CA ILE A 86 5.22 6.14 1.44
C ILE A 86 4.27 5.44 0.49
N VAL A 87 4.28 4.11 0.50
CA VAL A 87 3.42 3.28 -0.34
C VAL A 87 2.27 2.77 0.50
N SER A 88 1.04 2.89 0.01
CA SER A 88 -0.15 2.32 0.67
C SER A 88 -0.90 1.40 -0.28
N THR A 89 -0.69 0.09 -0.17
CA THR A 89 -1.31 -0.90 -1.08
C THR A 89 -1.82 -2.13 -0.33
N ILE A 90 -2.71 -2.92 -0.93
CA ILE A 90 -3.16 -4.15 -0.28
C ILE A 90 -2.00 -5.17 -0.23
N SER A 91 -1.29 -5.41 -1.34
CA SER A 91 -0.13 -6.32 -1.46
C SER A 91 -0.24 -7.61 -0.62
N HIS A 92 -1.34 -8.33 -0.80
CA HIS A 92 -1.77 -9.43 0.08
C HIS A 92 -0.92 -10.70 -0.01
N LYS A 93 -0.16 -10.88 -1.09
CA LYS A 93 0.77 -12.01 -1.25
C LYS A 93 2.13 -11.69 -0.65
N ARG A 94 2.74 -12.64 0.07
CA ARG A 94 4.12 -12.50 0.57
C ARG A 94 5.11 -12.36 -0.57
N SER A 95 4.90 -13.08 -1.67
CA SER A 95 5.79 -13.05 -2.83
C SER A 95 5.97 -11.66 -3.44
N ILE A 96 4.90 -10.86 -3.53
CA ILE A 96 4.99 -9.48 -4.07
C ILE A 96 5.63 -8.52 -3.06
N ARG A 97 5.40 -8.70 -1.76
CA ARG A 97 6.08 -7.92 -0.72
C ARG A 97 7.57 -8.25 -0.64
N GLN A 98 7.95 -9.52 -0.84
CA GLN A 98 9.34 -9.93 -0.95
C GLN A 98 10.01 -9.31 -2.19
N LYS A 99 9.34 -9.35 -3.36
CA LYS A 99 9.83 -8.65 -4.56
C LYS A 99 10.07 -7.16 -4.31
N ALA A 100 9.15 -6.48 -3.60
CA ALA A 100 9.32 -5.07 -3.23
C ALA A 100 10.55 -4.85 -2.34
N ARG A 101 10.71 -5.70 -1.31
CA ARG A 101 11.85 -5.68 -0.39
C ARG A 101 13.19 -5.90 -1.10
N ASP A 102 13.24 -6.82 -2.06
CA ASP A 102 14.46 -7.14 -2.80
C ASP A 102 14.83 -6.03 -3.80
N ALA A 103 13.83 -5.33 -4.35
CA ALA A 103 14.02 -4.29 -5.36
C ALA A 103 14.34 -2.89 -4.77
N ILE A 104 14.02 -2.66 -3.49
CA ILE A 104 14.05 -1.33 -2.87
C ILE A 104 15.06 -1.29 -1.74
N THR A 105 15.96 -0.30 -1.77
CA THR A 105 16.91 -0.06 -0.67
C THR A 105 16.21 0.62 0.51
N ASN A 106 16.60 0.29 1.74
CA ASN A 106 15.99 0.83 2.98
C ASN A 106 14.46 0.65 3.01
N PHE A 107 14.02 -0.59 2.79
CA PHE A 107 12.61 -0.98 2.78
C PHE A 107 12.09 -1.29 4.19
N MET A 108 11.00 -0.62 4.57
CA MET A 108 10.26 -0.85 5.82
C MET A 108 8.85 -1.33 5.49
N GLU A 109 8.51 -2.55 5.92
CA GLU A 109 7.15 -3.08 5.79
C GLU A 109 6.35 -2.71 7.04
N VAL A 110 5.16 -2.13 6.85
CA VAL A 110 4.23 -1.78 7.92
C VAL A 110 2.92 -2.52 7.66
N PHE A 111 2.71 -3.62 8.36
CA PHE A 111 1.47 -4.40 8.26
C PHE A 111 0.42 -3.86 9.22
N LEU A 112 -0.72 -3.42 8.67
CA LEU A 112 -1.89 -3.06 9.45
C LEU A 112 -2.74 -4.29 9.71
N ASP A 113 -2.45 -4.93 10.84
CA ASP A 113 -3.21 -6.08 11.35
C ASP A 113 -4.56 -5.63 11.93
N CYS A 114 -5.50 -5.35 11.02
CA CYS A 114 -6.88 -5.03 11.36
C CYS A 114 -7.75 -6.27 11.14
N PRO A 115 -8.52 -6.72 12.15
CA PRO A 115 -9.42 -7.87 11.98
C PRO A 115 -10.38 -7.68 10.82
N LEU A 116 -10.63 -8.77 10.08
CA LEU A 116 -11.53 -8.76 8.91
C LEU A 116 -12.92 -8.25 9.30
N GLU A 117 -13.48 -8.69 10.42
CA GLU A 117 -14.80 -8.27 10.91
C GLU A 117 -14.89 -6.75 11.09
N VAL A 118 -13.81 -6.12 11.55
CA VAL A 118 -13.75 -4.66 11.69
C VAL A 118 -13.69 -3.99 10.33
N CYS A 119 -12.94 -4.54 9.37
CA CYS A 119 -12.87 -4.04 8.00
C CYS A 119 -14.24 -4.14 7.30
N VAL A 120 -14.91 -5.28 7.43
CA VAL A 120 -16.27 -5.53 6.92
C VAL A 120 -17.29 -4.59 7.57
N LYS A 121 -17.19 -4.37 8.88
CA LYS A 121 -18.08 -3.43 9.58
C LYS A 121 -17.91 -1.99 9.10
N ARG A 122 -16.68 -1.59 8.74
CA ARG A 122 -16.38 -0.24 8.25
C ARG A 122 -16.91 -0.01 6.84
N ASP A 123 -16.73 -0.98 5.94
CA ASP A 123 -17.10 -1.04 4.51
C ASP A 123 -17.59 0.27 3.85
N TYR A 124 -16.81 1.34 3.97
CA TYR A 124 -17.21 2.68 3.54
C TYR A 124 -17.36 2.80 2.01
N LYS A 125 -16.88 1.80 1.26
CA LYS A 125 -17.01 1.69 -0.19
C LYS A 125 -18.07 0.67 -0.65
N GLY A 126 -18.68 -0.07 0.28
CA GLY A 126 -19.64 -1.13 -0.04
C GLY A 126 -19.02 -2.34 -0.78
N HIS A 127 -17.70 -2.48 -0.78
CA HIS A 127 -17.03 -3.54 -1.53
C HIS A 127 -17.07 -4.88 -0.80
N TYR A 128 -17.04 -4.88 0.54
CA TYR A 128 -17.19 -6.11 1.32
C TYR A 128 -18.60 -6.67 1.17
N GLN A 129 -19.63 -5.83 1.23
CA GLN A 129 -21.01 -6.26 1.03
C GLN A 129 -21.21 -6.91 -0.35
N LYS A 130 -20.69 -6.29 -1.41
CA LYS A 130 -20.71 -6.86 -2.77
C LYS A 130 -19.99 -8.20 -2.86
N ALA A 131 -18.80 -8.30 -2.24
CA ALA A 131 -18.05 -9.56 -2.19
C ALA A 131 -18.83 -10.67 -1.47
N LEU A 132 -19.46 -10.37 -0.33
CA LEU A 132 -20.28 -11.31 0.44
C LEU A 132 -21.53 -11.77 -0.33
N ASN A 133 -22.05 -10.93 -1.23
CA ASN A 133 -23.15 -11.29 -2.12
C ASN A 133 -22.71 -12.10 -3.36
N GLY A 134 -21.40 -12.31 -3.55
CA GLY A 134 -20.84 -13.03 -4.69
C GLY A 134 -20.57 -12.18 -5.93
N ASP A 135 -20.64 -10.85 -5.84
CA ASP A 135 -20.41 -9.94 -6.98
C ASP A 135 -18.94 -9.86 -7.40
N TYR A 136 -18.03 -10.30 -6.53
CA TYR A 136 -16.58 -10.30 -6.77
C TYR A 136 -15.98 -11.70 -6.60
N GLU A 137 -15.51 -12.28 -7.69
CA GLU A 137 -14.92 -13.62 -7.69
C GLU A 137 -13.62 -13.69 -6.87
N ASN A 138 -12.79 -12.65 -6.94
CA ASN A 138 -11.46 -12.63 -6.32
C ASN A 138 -11.34 -11.50 -5.30
N PHE A 139 -12.13 -11.45 -4.23
CA PHE A 139 -12.05 -10.40 -3.22
C PHE A 139 -11.17 -10.78 -2.02
N ILE A 140 -10.13 -10.00 -1.79
CA ILE A 140 -9.13 -10.25 -0.74
C ILE A 140 -9.77 -10.09 0.65
N GLY A 141 -9.62 -11.13 1.47
CA GLY A 141 -10.25 -11.29 2.78
C GLY A 141 -11.59 -12.01 2.75
N ILE A 142 -12.20 -12.25 1.58
CA ILE A 142 -13.48 -12.98 1.45
C ILE A 142 -13.31 -14.25 0.62
N THR A 143 -13.04 -14.13 -0.69
CA THR A 143 -12.84 -15.28 -1.59
C THR A 143 -11.35 -15.57 -1.83
N GLU A 144 -10.47 -14.63 -1.52
CA GLU A 144 -9.01 -14.80 -1.58
C GLU A 144 -8.38 -14.48 -0.21
N SER A 145 -7.45 -15.32 0.26
CA SER A 145 -6.79 -15.09 1.55
C SER A 145 -5.73 -13.99 1.49
N TYR A 146 -5.52 -13.32 2.62
CA TYR A 146 -4.37 -12.43 2.83
C TYR A 146 -3.26 -13.20 3.53
N GLU A 147 -2.06 -13.20 2.96
CA GLU A 147 -0.88 -13.82 3.58
C GLU A 147 -0.26 -12.79 4.53
N THR A 148 -0.46 -12.97 5.83
CA THR A 148 0.01 -12.06 6.89
C THR A 148 1.52 -11.88 6.85
N SER A 149 2.00 -10.72 7.26
CA SER A 149 3.44 -10.49 7.44
C SER A 149 3.91 -11.20 8.70
N ASP A 150 5.12 -11.77 8.66
CA ASP A 150 5.75 -12.29 9.87
C ASP A 150 6.23 -11.12 10.74
N SER A 151 6.17 -11.29 12.05
CA SER A 151 6.68 -10.35 13.06
C SER A 151 8.19 -10.42 13.20
#